data_AF-A0A0D3AEM0-F1
#
_entry.id   AF-A0A0D3AEM0-F1
#
_cell.length_a   1.000
_cell.length_b   1.000
_cell.length_c   1.000
_cell.angle_alpha   90.00
_cell.angle_beta   90.00
_cell.angle_gamma   90.00
#
_symmetry.space_group_name_H-M   'P 1'
#
loop_
_entity.id
_entity.type
_entity.pdbx_description
1 polymer ?
#
loop_
_entity_poly.entity_id
_entity_poly.type
_entity_poly.pdbx_seq_one_letter_code
_entity_poly.pdbx_strand_id
1 'polypeptide(L)'
;MSSSYGKVDEREHVLEARRNSRKRITIIVVSLLVLVGIVIGAVFGTMSNKKSTTVETSDNGDSISVSVKAVCDVTLHKDKCFETVGSAPNASSLNPEQLFIYAVKITIAEATKALNAFSSSGDNTTMHACVELLDLTIDNLENTLTSSQNGDVTLPELVSDLRTWLSSAETYQDTCTETLAESNHPDSKTFGESQLKNATELTSNALAIITWLGKIADSFKLRRRLQSADVAVDLNVGRRLLQSTDLRRVANIVVAKDGSGKCKTISTALKDVPEKSDKRTVIYVKKGVYFENVKVEKTMWNVVVVGDGESKSIVSGKLNVIDGTPTFQSATFGNSLEILTIYFMPKHIT
;
A
#
# COMPACT_ATOMS: atom_id res chain seq x y z
N MET A 1 -69.74 -46.93 -0.60
CA MET A 1 -69.33 -47.87 -1.67
C MET A 1 -67.90 -47.54 -2.05
N SER A 2 -66.98 -48.45 -1.75
CA SER A 2 -65.58 -48.38 -2.18
C SER A 2 -65.45 -48.58 -3.69
N SER A 3 -64.60 -47.80 -4.33
CA SER A 3 -63.92 -48.11 -5.59
C SER A 3 -62.83 -47.04 -5.79
N SER A 4 -61.62 -47.27 -6.27
CA SER A 4 -60.74 -48.42 -6.39
C SER A 4 -59.39 -47.80 -6.76
N TYR A 5 -58.31 -48.21 -6.09
CA TYR A 5 -56.96 -47.69 -6.30
C TYR A 5 -56.45 -47.99 -7.71
N GLY A 6 -56.12 -46.96 -8.48
CA GLY A 6 -55.29 -47.06 -9.69
C GLY A 6 -53.81 -47.06 -9.30
N LYS A 7 -53.15 -48.19 -9.49
CA LYS A 7 -51.73 -48.41 -9.19
C LYS A 7 -50.88 -47.68 -10.25
N VAL A 8 -50.23 -46.58 -9.86
CA VAL A 8 -49.25 -45.87 -10.71
C VAL A 8 -47.94 -46.65 -10.67
N ASP A 9 -47.47 -47.09 -11.83
CA ASP A 9 -46.26 -47.92 -11.97
C ASP A 9 -45.00 -47.05 -11.81
N GLU A 10 -44.37 -47.11 -10.64
CA GLU A 10 -43.14 -46.37 -10.30
C GLU A 10 -41.97 -46.65 -11.27
N ARG A 11 -42.03 -47.72 -12.08
CA ARG A 11 -40.98 -48.06 -13.04
C ARG A 11 -40.95 -47.13 -14.27
N GLU A 12 -42.09 -46.57 -14.69
CA GLU A 12 -42.14 -45.70 -15.87
C GLU A 12 -41.51 -44.33 -15.60
N HIS A 13 -41.76 -43.76 -14.41
CA HIS A 13 -41.19 -42.47 -14.01
C HIS A 13 -39.65 -42.50 -13.86
N VAL A 14 -39.08 -43.63 -13.41
CA VAL A 14 -37.61 -43.78 -13.28
C VAL A 14 -36.92 -43.86 -14.65
N LEU A 15 -37.56 -44.45 -15.65
CA LEU A 15 -37.02 -44.54 -17.02
C LEU A 15 -37.04 -43.18 -17.72
N GLU A 16 -38.10 -42.39 -17.54
CA GLU A 16 -38.17 -41.03 -18.09
C GLU A 16 -37.17 -40.07 -17.44
N ALA A 17 -36.97 -40.16 -16.13
CA ALA A 17 -35.96 -39.39 -15.42
C ALA A 17 -34.54 -39.73 -15.91
N ARG A 18 -34.22 -41.02 -16.10
CA ARG A 18 -32.93 -41.45 -16.67
C ARG A 18 -32.73 -40.99 -18.11
N ARG A 19 -33.79 -40.99 -18.93
CA ARG A 19 -33.73 -40.49 -20.32
C ARG A 19 -33.43 -38.99 -20.38
N ASN A 20 -34.06 -38.20 -19.51
CA ASN A 20 -33.83 -36.75 -19.44
C ASN A 20 -32.45 -36.40 -18.88
N SER A 21 -31.93 -37.16 -17.90
CA SER A 21 -30.55 -36.98 -17.42
C SER A 21 -29.51 -37.35 -18.47
N ARG A 22 -29.72 -38.42 -19.26
CA ARG A 22 -28.83 -38.76 -20.38
C ARG A 22 -28.83 -37.65 -21.45
N LYS A 23 -29.99 -37.11 -21.80
CA LYS A 23 -30.09 -35.96 -22.73
C LYS A 23 -29.31 -34.74 -22.22
N ARG A 24 -29.41 -34.42 -20.92
CA ARG A 24 -28.65 -33.31 -20.30
C ARG A 24 -27.14 -33.57 -20.33
N ILE A 25 -26.70 -34.80 -20.03
CA ILE A 25 -25.28 -35.17 -20.10
C ILE A 25 -24.75 -35.08 -21.53
N THR A 26 -25.50 -35.56 -22.52
CA THR A 26 -25.11 -35.45 -23.93
C THR A 26 -24.96 -34.00 -24.37
N ILE A 27 -25.85 -33.10 -23.95
CA ILE A 27 -25.75 -31.66 -24.25
C ILE A 27 -24.48 -31.06 -23.63
N ILE A 28 -24.18 -31.37 -22.37
CA ILE A 28 -22.98 -30.84 -21.68
C ILE A 28 -21.70 -31.32 -22.37
N VAL A 29 -21.62 -32.60 -22.76
CA VAL A 29 -20.44 -33.16 -23.45
C VAL A 29 -20.25 -32.52 -24.83
N VAL A 30 -21.34 -32.34 -25.58
CA VAL A 30 -21.27 -31.68 -26.90
C VAL A 30 -20.86 -30.22 -26.75
N SER A 31 -21.40 -29.48 -25.78
CA SER A 31 -21.00 -28.10 -25.50
C SER A 31 -19.52 -27.98 -25.12
N LEU A 32 -18.98 -28.92 -24.33
CA LEU A 32 -17.56 -28.93 -23.99
C LEU A 32 -16.67 -29.21 -25.20
N LEU A 33 -17.06 -30.14 -26.07
CA LEU A 33 -16.30 -30.44 -27.30
C LEU A 33 -16.29 -29.25 -28.27
N VAL A 34 -17.42 -28.54 -28.39
CA VAL A 34 -17.49 -27.33 -29.22
C VAL A 34 -16.61 -26.21 -28.65
N LEU A 35 -16.60 -26.01 -27.32
CA LEU A 35 -15.72 -25.03 -26.69
C LEU A 35 -14.24 -25.35 -26.90
N VAL A 36 -13.84 -26.62 -26.77
CA VAL A 36 -12.46 -27.06 -27.06
C VAL A 36 -12.12 -26.82 -28.53
N GLY A 37 -13.04 -27.11 -29.46
CA GLY A 37 -12.87 -26.83 -30.89
C GLY A 37 -12.67 -25.35 -31.21
N ILE A 38 -13.42 -24.45 -30.55
CA ILE A 38 -13.27 -22.99 -30.72
C ILE A 38 -11.92 -22.51 -30.18
N VAL A 39 -11.48 -23.02 -29.03
CA VAL A 39 -10.18 -22.65 -28.45
C VAL A 39 -9.03 -23.11 -29.35
N ILE A 40 -9.09 -24.34 -29.87
CA ILE A 40 -8.11 -24.87 -30.83
C ILE A 40 -8.16 -24.04 -32.13
N GLY A 41 -9.34 -23.75 -32.66
CA GLY A 41 -9.52 -22.93 -33.86
C GLY A 41 -8.97 -21.50 -33.72
N ALA A 42 -9.14 -20.87 -32.55
CA ALA A 42 -8.58 -19.54 -32.27
C ALA A 42 -7.05 -19.58 -32.16
N VAL A 43 -6.49 -20.59 -31.50
CA VAL A 43 -5.03 -20.74 -31.34
C VAL A 43 -4.36 -21.04 -32.69
N PHE A 44 -4.88 -21.98 -33.48
CA PHE A 44 -4.30 -22.31 -34.78
C PHE A 44 -4.66 -21.30 -35.89
N GLY A 45 -5.80 -20.63 -35.78
CA GLY A 45 -6.24 -19.57 -36.70
C GLY A 45 -5.36 -18.31 -36.63
N THR A 46 -4.78 -18.02 -35.47
CA THR A 46 -3.82 -16.89 -35.33
C THR A 46 -2.42 -17.20 -35.86
N MET A 47 -2.08 -18.47 -36.14
CA MET A 47 -0.75 -18.88 -36.62
C MET A 47 -0.64 -18.98 -38.16
N SER A 48 -1.73 -18.86 -38.92
CA SER A 48 -1.73 -19.11 -40.37
C SER A 48 -1.74 -17.87 -41.28
N ASN A 49 -1.28 -16.71 -40.82
CA ASN A 49 -1.04 -15.58 -41.72
C ASN A 49 0.40 -15.05 -41.63
N LYS A 50 1.34 -15.87 -42.09
CA LYS A 50 2.67 -15.39 -42.52
C LYS A 50 2.83 -15.70 -44.00
N LYS A 51 2.36 -14.77 -44.83
CA LYS A 51 2.73 -14.69 -46.25
C LYS A 51 4.19 -14.25 -46.31
N SER A 52 5.07 -15.18 -46.68
CA SER A 52 6.49 -14.90 -46.93
C SER A 52 6.62 -13.85 -48.04
N THR A 53 7.00 -12.64 -47.66
CA THR A 53 7.53 -11.64 -48.59
C THR A 53 8.94 -11.33 -48.11
N THR A 54 9.92 -11.75 -48.91
CA THR A 54 11.32 -11.38 -48.79
C THR A 54 11.42 -9.87 -49.02
N VAL A 55 11.64 -9.13 -47.94
CA VAL A 55 12.13 -7.76 -47.97
C VAL A 55 13.28 -7.73 -46.98
N GLU A 56 14.48 -7.41 -47.47
CA GLU A 56 15.62 -7.09 -46.64
C GLU A 56 15.28 -5.84 -45.83
N THR A 57 15.11 -6.01 -44.52
CA THR A 57 15.08 -4.89 -43.58
C THR A 57 15.67 -5.40 -42.28
N SER A 58 16.75 -4.76 -41.85
CA SER A 58 17.43 -5.01 -40.57
C SER A 58 16.43 -4.85 -39.42
N ASP A 59 16.04 -5.98 -38.83
CA ASP A 59 15.05 -6.05 -37.76
C ASP A 59 15.75 -5.89 -36.40
N ASN A 60 15.66 -4.68 -35.82
CA ASN A 60 15.93 -4.40 -34.41
C ASN A 60 14.59 -4.41 -33.65
N GLY A 61 13.84 -5.51 -33.74
CA GLY A 61 12.62 -5.74 -32.98
C GLY A 61 12.93 -6.35 -31.62
N ASP A 62 13.08 -5.51 -30.60
CA ASP A 62 13.41 -5.92 -29.24
C ASP A 62 12.30 -6.84 -28.67
N SER A 63 12.60 -8.11 -28.47
CA SER A 63 11.64 -9.06 -27.91
C SER A 63 11.46 -8.78 -26.42
N ILE A 64 10.34 -8.16 -26.03
CA ILE A 64 9.99 -7.92 -24.63
C ILE A 64 10.06 -9.26 -23.86
N SER A 65 10.82 -9.27 -22.77
CA SER A 65 11.06 -10.48 -22.00
C SER A 65 9.81 -11.00 -21.30
N VAL A 66 9.74 -12.32 -21.10
CA VAL A 66 8.62 -12.96 -20.40
C VAL A 66 8.45 -12.41 -18.97
N SER A 67 9.58 -12.09 -18.31
CA SER A 67 9.58 -11.48 -16.98
C SER A 67 8.95 -10.08 -16.99
N VAL A 68 9.35 -9.22 -17.94
CA VAL A 68 8.79 -7.87 -18.08
C VAL A 68 7.29 -7.95 -18.36
N LYS A 69 6.88 -8.83 -19.27
CA LYS A 69 5.45 -9.02 -19.59
C LYS A 69 4.66 -9.47 -18.35
N ALA A 70 5.16 -10.46 -17.61
CA ALA A 70 4.48 -10.93 -16.40
C ALA A 70 4.33 -9.84 -15.33
N VAL A 71 5.35 -8.99 -15.17
CA VAL A 71 5.34 -7.87 -14.23
C VAL A 71 4.40 -6.76 -14.69
N CYS A 72 4.39 -6.39 -15.97
CA CYS A 72 3.55 -5.31 -16.48
C CYS A 72 2.09 -5.71 -16.74
N ASP A 73 1.80 -7.01 -16.94
CA ASP A 73 0.42 -7.48 -17.15
C ASP A 73 -0.48 -7.31 -15.92
N VAL A 74 0.11 -7.27 -14.72
CA VAL A 74 -0.62 -7.10 -13.45
C VAL A 74 -0.83 -5.64 -13.06
N THR A 75 -0.26 -4.69 -13.80
CA THR A 75 -0.33 -3.27 -13.45
C THR A 75 -1.53 -2.57 -14.08
N LEU A 76 -1.92 -1.44 -13.47
CA LEU A 76 -3.00 -0.59 -13.97
C LEU A 76 -2.56 0.20 -15.20
N HIS A 77 -1.37 0.82 -15.15
CA HIS A 77 -0.81 1.63 -16.24
C HIS A 77 0.21 0.79 -17.04
N LYS A 78 -0.30 -0.14 -17.85
CA LYS A 78 0.53 -1.12 -18.58
C LYS A 78 1.55 -0.48 -19.50
N ASP A 79 1.11 0.48 -20.31
CA ASP A 79 1.99 1.17 -21.26
C ASP A 79 3.13 1.88 -20.54
N LYS A 80 2.83 2.54 -19.41
CA LYS A 80 3.84 3.18 -18.58
C LYS A 80 4.81 2.18 -17.95
N CYS A 81 4.33 1.00 -17.56
CA CYS A 81 5.20 -0.07 -17.08
C CYS A 81 6.15 -0.56 -18.17
N PHE A 82 5.66 -0.82 -19.39
CA PHE A 82 6.52 -1.24 -20.50
C PHE A 82 7.52 -0.15 -20.91
N GLU A 83 7.08 1.11 -20.94
CA GLU A 83 7.94 2.27 -21.22
C GLU A 83 9.10 2.37 -20.21
N THR A 84 8.82 2.14 -18.92
CA THR A 84 9.80 2.36 -17.85
C THR A 84 10.54 1.08 -17.45
N VAL A 85 9.84 0.08 -16.93
CA VAL A 85 10.39 -1.21 -16.49
C VAL A 85 10.89 -2.04 -17.67
N GLY A 86 10.19 -2.01 -18.81
CA GLY A 86 10.62 -2.70 -20.02
C GLY A 86 11.92 -2.14 -20.60
N SER A 87 12.20 -0.86 -20.36
CA SER A 87 13.44 -0.19 -20.78
C SER A 87 14.58 -0.33 -19.76
N ALA A 88 14.44 -1.20 -18.75
CA ALA A 88 15.49 -1.44 -17.77
C ALA A 88 16.78 -1.97 -18.44
N PRO A 89 17.97 -1.58 -17.97
CA PRO A 89 19.22 -2.17 -18.44
C PRO A 89 19.20 -3.69 -18.24
N ASN A 90 19.38 -4.43 -19.34
CA ASN A 90 19.31 -5.90 -19.36
C ASN A 90 17.95 -6.46 -18.86
N ALA A 91 16.83 -5.76 -19.08
CA ALA A 91 15.49 -6.18 -18.67
C ALA A 91 15.16 -7.65 -19.03
N SER A 92 15.72 -8.15 -20.13
CA SER A 92 15.55 -9.53 -20.59
C SER A 92 16.22 -10.60 -19.72
N SER A 93 17.20 -10.23 -18.92
CA SER A 93 17.87 -11.11 -17.97
C SER A 93 17.40 -10.95 -16.52
N LEU A 94 16.61 -9.92 -16.22
CA LEU A 94 16.17 -9.62 -14.86
C LEU A 94 15.02 -10.53 -14.44
N ASN A 95 15.06 -10.95 -13.18
CA ASN A 95 13.95 -11.66 -12.55
C ASN A 95 12.87 -10.67 -12.06
N PRO A 96 11.64 -11.12 -11.74
CA PRO A 96 10.56 -10.23 -11.32
C PRO A 96 10.87 -9.37 -10.08
N GLU A 97 11.68 -9.87 -9.15
CA GLU A 97 12.11 -9.13 -7.96
C GLU A 97 13.04 -7.97 -8.34
N GLN A 98 14.02 -8.21 -9.21
CA GLN A 98 14.92 -7.17 -9.72
C GLN A 98 14.18 -6.12 -10.54
N LEU A 99 13.23 -6.54 -11.38
CA LEU A 99 12.36 -5.63 -12.13
C LEU A 99 11.50 -4.77 -11.20
N PHE A 100 11.00 -5.36 -10.11
CA PHE A 100 10.26 -4.61 -9.09
C PHE A 100 11.14 -3.59 -8.36
N ILE A 101 12.34 -3.97 -7.89
CA ILE A 101 13.28 -3.03 -7.27
C ILE A 101 13.63 -1.89 -8.24
N TYR A 102 13.77 -2.21 -9.53
CA TYR A 102 13.96 -1.19 -10.55
C TYR A 102 12.74 -0.27 -10.69
N ALA A 103 11.52 -0.81 -10.68
CA ALA A 103 10.28 -0.02 -10.69
C ALA A 103 10.18 0.94 -9.49
N VAL A 104 10.56 0.48 -8.28
CA VAL A 104 10.62 1.35 -7.08
C VAL A 104 11.63 2.48 -7.26
N LYS A 105 12.82 2.20 -7.82
CA LYS A 105 13.84 3.25 -8.09
C LYS A 105 13.35 4.30 -9.09
N ILE A 106 12.65 3.91 -10.14
CA ILE A 106 12.06 4.88 -11.09
C ILE A 106 10.96 5.68 -10.41
N THR A 107 10.14 5.04 -9.57
CA THR A 107 9.09 5.72 -8.78
C THR A 107 9.70 6.81 -7.89
N ILE A 108 10.78 6.49 -7.17
CA ILE A 108 11.54 7.48 -6.38
C ILE A 108 12.02 8.63 -7.29
N ALA A 109 12.63 8.32 -8.44
CA ALA A 109 13.16 9.34 -9.34
C ALA A 109 12.07 10.30 -9.87
N GLU A 110 10.89 9.79 -10.24
CA GLU A 110 9.78 10.64 -10.68
C GLU A 110 9.15 11.42 -9.50
N ALA A 111 9.09 10.84 -8.30
CA ALA A 111 8.67 11.56 -7.09
C ALA A 111 9.65 12.71 -6.75
N THR A 112 10.96 12.50 -6.89
CA THR A 112 11.97 13.55 -6.72
C THR A 112 11.83 14.65 -7.77
N LYS A 113 11.54 14.31 -9.04
CA LYS A 113 11.26 15.32 -10.07
C LYS A 113 10.04 16.17 -9.70
N ALA A 114 8.95 15.54 -9.27
CA ALA A 114 7.77 16.24 -8.80
C ALA A 114 8.11 17.15 -7.61
N LEU A 115 8.80 16.62 -6.59
CA LEU A 115 9.22 17.38 -5.41
C LEU A 115 10.01 18.64 -5.78
N ASN A 116 10.96 18.53 -6.70
CA ASN A 116 11.75 19.67 -7.18
C ASN A 116 10.90 20.71 -7.92
N ALA A 117 9.92 20.26 -8.72
CA ALA A 117 9.00 21.15 -9.40
C ALA A 117 8.11 21.92 -8.42
N PHE A 118 7.55 21.25 -7.41
CA PHE A 118 6.78 21.88 -6.34
C PHE A 118 7.63 22.86 -5.52
N SER A 119 8.86 22.48 -5.18
CA SER A 119 9.80 23.34 -4.44
C SER A 119 10.16 24.60 -5.22
N SER A 120 10.18 24.54 -6.55
CA SER A 120 10.52 25.67 -7.43
C SER A 120 9.33 26.57 -7.74
N SER A 121 8.10 26.15 -7.42
CA SER A 121 6.86 26.86 -7.78
C SER A 121 6.52 28.06 -6.86
N GLY A 122 7.42 28.43 -5.94
CA GLY A 122 7.25 29.54 -5.00
C GLY A 122 6.77 29.12 -3.61
N ASP A 123 6.97 30.00 -2.62
CA ASP A 123 6.63 29.75 -1.21
C ASP A 123 5.14 29.98 -0.95
N ASN A 124 4.32 28.97 -1.24
CA ASN A 124 2.94 28.91 -0.82
C ASN A 124 2.69 27.66 0.03
N THR A 125 1.81 27.78 1.02
CA THR A 125 1.55 26.73 2.02
C THR A 125 1.05 25.42 1.38
N THR A 126 0.31 25.52 0.27
CA THR A 126 -0.21 24.39 -0.51
C THR A 126 0.91 23.58 -1.17
N MET A 127 1.90 24.25 -1.79
CA MET A 127 3.06 23.61 -2.41
C MET A 127 3.96 23.00 -1.35
N HIS A 128 4.13 23.66 -0.20
CA HIS A 128 4.89 23.11 0.93
C HIS A 128 4.26 21.80 1.44
N ALA A 129 2.93 21.70 1.50
CA ALA A 129 2.26 20.45 1.88
C ALA A 129 2.56 19.32 0.89
N CYS A 130 2.57 19.61 -0.42
CA CYS A 130 2.96 18.64 -1.45
C CYS A 130 4.43 18.23 -1.36
N VAL A 131 5.33 19.19 -1.11
CA VAL A 131 6.76 18.89 -0.90
C VAL A 131 6.93 17.97 0.31
N GLU A 132 6.26 18.25 1.42
CA GLU A 132 6.29 17.42 2.62
C GLU A 132 5.83 15.98 2.33
N LEU A 133 4.70 15.81 1.64
CA LEU A 133 4.15 14.50 1.30
C LEU A 133 5.03 13.69 0.33
N LEU A 134 5.65 14.36 -0.64
CA LEU A 134 6.58 13.73 -1.58
C LEU A 134 7.92 13.36 -0.93
N ASP A 135 8.44 14.22 -0.05
CA ASP A 135 9.66 13.96 0.72
C ASP A 135 9.49 12.70 1.60
N LEU A 136 8.33 12.57 2.25
CA LEU A 136 7.99 11.37 3.02
C LEU A 136 7.94 10.11 2.15
N THR A 137 7.39 10.21 0.94
CA THR A 137 7.37 9.08 -0.01
C THR A 137 8.79 8.64 -0.37
N ILE A 138 9.64 9.60 -0.73
CA ILE A 138 11.03 9.35 -1.14
C ILE A 138 11.81 8.70 0.01
N ASP A 139 11.77 9.30 1.20
CA ASP A 139 12.49 8.80 2.37
C ASP A 139 12.08 7.37 2.74
N ASN A 140 10.78 7.08 2.77
CA ASN A 140 10.28 5.75 3.13
C ASN A 140 10.76 4.67 2.17
N LEU A 141 10.68 4.95 0.86
CA LEU A 141 11.11 4.00 -0.17
C LEU A 141 12.63 3.84 -0.19
N GLU A 142 13.40 4.93 -0.08
CA GLU A 142 14.86 4.88 -0.03
C GLU A 142 15.38 4.13 1.20
N ASN A 143 14.86 4.44 2.39
CA ASN A 143 15.24 3.76 3.63
C ASN A 143 14.98 2.25 3.51
N THR A 144 13.83 1.86 2.97
CA THR A 144 13.47 0.44 2.79
C THR A 144 14.44 -0.27 1.84
N LEU A 145 14.84 0.39 0.74
CA LEU A 145 15.82 -0.16 -0.20
C LEU A 145 17.22 -0.25 0.41
N THR A 146 17.63 0.74 1.21
CA THR A 146 18.93 0.74 1.91
C THR A 146 19.00 -0.37 2.96
N SER A 147 17.95 -0.55 3.78
CA SER A 147 17.89 -1.63 4.78
C SER A 147 17.93 -3.02 4.13
N SER A 148 17.33 -3.17 2.95
CA SER A 148 17.46 -4.39 2.16
C SER A 148 18.90 -4.67 1.72
N GLN A 149 19.64 -3.66 1.27
CA GLN A 149 21.02 -3.82 0.82
C GLN A 149 21.99 -4.15 1.96
N ASN A 150 21.73 -3.61 3.16
CA ASN A 150 22.53 -3.88 4.35
C ASN A 150 22.27 -5.29 4.94
N GLY A 151 21.23 -5.97 4.48
CA GLY A 151 20.82 -7.29 5.00
C GLY A 151 20.08 -7.21 6.34
N ASP A 152 19.61 -6.03 6.73
CA ASP A 152 18.92 -5.78 8.01
C ASP A 152 17.47 -6.33 7.99
N VAL A 153 16.91 -6.56 6.80
CA VAL A 153 15.50 -6.89 6.59
C VAL A 153 15.37 -8.14 5.70
N THR A 154 14.51 -9.07 6.09
CA THR A 154 14.23 -10.29 5.29
C THR A 154 13.36 -9.99 4.07
N LEU A 155 13.39 -10.84 3.04
CA LEU A 155 12.55 -10.63 1.84
C LEU A 155 11.03 -10.47 2.16
N PRO A 156 10.42 -11.25 3.08
CA PRO A 156 9.03 -11.02 3.48
C PRO A 156 8.78 -9.66 4.16
N GLU A 157 9.71 -9.21 5.00
CA GLU A 157 9.62 -7.90 5.66
C GLU A 157 9.79 -6.79 4.63
N LEU A 158 10.76 -6.90 3.73
CA LEU A 158 10.96 -5.97 2.61
C LEU A 158 9.69 -5.82 1.75
N VAL A 159 9.06 -6.94 1.39
CA VAL A 159 7.81 -6.95 0.62
C VAL A 159 6.67 -6.30 1.39
N SER A 160 6.59 -6.55 2.70
CA SER A 160 5.59 -5.94 3.58
C SER A 160 5.79 -4.43 3.67
N ASP A 161 7.01 -3.98 3.96
CA ASP A 161 7.36 -2.57 4.12
C ASP A 161 7.14 -1.81 2.81
N LEU A 162 7.65 -2.31 1.68
CA LEU A 162 7.43 -1.67 0.39
C LEU A 162 5.95 -1.59 0.02
N ARG A 163 5.15 -2.62 0.34
CA ARG A 163 3.70 -2.56 0.11
C ARG A 163 3.03 -1.49 0.97
N THR A 164 3.40 -1.38 2.24
CA THR A 164 2.90 -0.34 3.14
C THR A 164 3.27 1.05 2.61
N TRP A 165 4.55 1.28 2.34
CA TRP A 165 5.03 2.59 1.92
C TRP A 165 4.51 3.01 0.54
N LEU A 166 4.36 2.09 -0.41
CA LEU A 166 3.74 2.39 -1.71
C LEU A 166 2.24 2.70 -1.57
N SER A 167 1.53 2.05 -0.64
CA SER A 167 0.12 2.38 -0.37
C SER A 167 -0.02 3.76 0.27
N SER A 168 0.88 4.10 1.20
CA SER A 168 0.95 5.44 1.79
C SER A 168 1.33 6.50 0.76
N ALA A 169 2.24 6.18 -0.17
CA ALA A 169 2.65 7.06 -1.26
C ALA A 169 1.48 7.42 -2.19
N GLU A 170 0.63 6.45 -2.56
CA GLU A 170 -0.60 6.71 -3.33
C GLU A 170 -1.49 7.70 -2.56
N THR A 171 -1.70 7.47 -1.26
CA THR A 171 -2.51 8.35 -0.40
C THR A 171 -1.91 9.76 -0.30
N TYR A 172 -0.59 9.87 -0.20
CA TYR A 172 0.13 11.15 -0.14
C TYR A 172 0.01 11.94 -1.45
N GLN A 173 0.09 11.26 -2.59
CA GLN A 173 -0.10 11.87 -3.91
C GLN A 173 -1.53 12.36 -4.11
N ASP A 174 -2.53 11.57 -3.69
CA ASP A 174 -3.94 11.97 -3.68
C ASP A 174 -4.17 13.19 -2.78
N THR A 175 -3.65 13.15 -1.54
CA THR A 175 -3.78 14.25 -0.57
C THR A 175 -3.16 15.55 -1.09
N CYS A 176 -2.01 15.48 -1.77
CA CYS A 176 -1.40 16.65 -2.40
C CYS A 176 -2.30 17.20 -3.52
N THR A 177 -2.87 16.33 -4.35
CA THR A 177 -3.77 16.74 -5.44
C THR A 177 -5.05 17.38 -4.90
N GLU A 178 -5.64 16.83 -3.82
CA GLU A 178 -6.77 17.41 -3.11
C GLU A 178 -6.42 18.79 -2.53
N THR A 179 -5.26 18.91 -1.88
CA THR A 179 -4.76 20.17 -1.33
C THR A 179 -4.60 21.25 -2.40
N LEU A 180 -4.14 20.90 -3.60
CA LEU A 180 -4.05 21.82 -4.73
C LEU A 180 -5.42 22.21 -5.29
N ALA A 181 -6.39 21.30 -5.26
CA ALA A 181 -7.76 21.57 -5.68
C ALA A 181 -8.52 22.48 -4.70
N GLU A 182 -8.17 22.45 -3.41
CA GLU A 182 -8.68 23.36 -2.38
C GLU A 182 -8.09 24.78 -2.47
N SER A 183 -7.03 24.98 -3.25
CA SER A 183 -6.38 26.28 -3.37
C SER A 183 -7.22 27.29 -4.16
N ASN A 184 -7.12 28.57 -3.82
CA ASN A 184 -7.78 29.66 -4.56
C ASN A 184 -7.12 29.96 -5.92
N HIS A 185 -6.12 29.17 -6.33
CA HIS A 185 -5.35 29.37 -7.56
C HIS A 185 -5.76 28.33 -8.61
N PRO A 186 -6.47 28.74 -9.68
CA PRO A 186 -7.04 27.80 -10.66
C PRO A 186 -5.96 26.98 -11.39
N ASP A 187 -4.74 27.52 -11.52
CA ASP A 187 -3.63 26.86 -12.21
C ASP A 187 -2.88 25.85 -11.32
N SER A 188 -3.09 25.86 -10.00
CA SER A 188 -2.39 24.95 -9.08
C SER A 188 -2.82 23.50 -9.25
N LYS A 189 -4.10 23.26 -9.58
CA LYS A 189 -4.62 21.92 -9.85
C LYS A 189 -3.99 21.32 -11.12
N THR A 190 -4.02 22.05 -12.23
CA THR A 190 -3.46 21.57 -13.51
C THR A 190 -1.95 21.41 -13.44
N PHE A 191 -1.26 22.29 -12.73
CA PHE A 191 0.14 22.12 -12.40
C PHE A 191 0.38 20.83 -11.61
N GLY A 192 -0.39 20.60 -10.54
CA GLY A 192 -0.31 19.39 -9.72
C GLY A 192 -0.49 18.11 -10.51
N GLU A 193 -1.60 18.01 -11.26
CA GLU A 193 -1.90 16.86 -12.11
C GLU A 193 -0.78 16.58 -13.11
N SER A 194 -0.19 17.62 -13.69
CA SER A 194 0.93 17.50 -14.64
C SER A 194 2.22 17.01 -13.96
N GLN A 195 2.59 17.61 -12.82
CA GLN A 195 3.84 17.26 -12.13
C GLN A 195 3.79 15.90 -11.42
N LEU A 196 2.61 15.48 -10.93
CA LEU A 196 2.44 14.23 -10.20
C LEU A 196 2.11 13.03 -11.08
N LYS A 197 1.71 13.23 -12.35
CA LYS A 197 1.20 12.16 -13.21
C LYS A 197 2.12 10.94 -13.24
N ASN A 198 3.39 11.13 -13.59
CA ASN A 198 4.33 10.02 -13.71
C ASN A 198 4.56 9.34 -12.35
N ALA A 199 4.73 10.12 -11.28
CA ALA A 199 4.94 9.59 -9.94
C ALA A 199 3.74 8.74 -9.48
N THR A 200 2.51 9.19 -9.77
CA THR A 200 1.27 8.50 -9.38
C THR A 200 1.07 7.21 -10.17
N GLU A 201 1.23 7.26 -11.50
CA GLU A 201 1.09 6.08 -12.35
C GLU A 201 2.15 5.01 -12.00
N LEU A 202 3.37 5.42 -11.66
CA LEU A 202 4.44 4.50 -11.29
C LEU A 202 4.30 3.95 -9.87
N THR A 203 3.87 4.77 -8.89
CA THR A 203 3.54 4.28 -7.54
C THR A 203 2.46 3.20 -7.64
N SER A 204 1.39 3.46 -8.40
CA SER A 204 0.30 2.50 -8.59
C SER A 204 0.76 1.19 -9.25
N ASN A 205 1.60 1.31 -10.29
CA ASN A 205 2.22 0.15 -10.91
C ASN A 205 3.12 -0.63 -9.94
N ALA A 206 3.98 0.05 -9.18
CA ALA A 206 4.85 -0.59 -8.19
C ALA A 206 4.04 -1.31 -7.10
N LEU A 207 2.95 -0.70 -6.62
CA LEU A 207 2.05 -1.31 -5.64
C LEU A 207 1.36 -2.57 -6.17
N ALA A 208 0.93 -2.54 -7.44
CA ALA A 208 0.35 -3.70 -8.10
C ALA A 208 1.37 -4.86 -8.21
N ILE A 209 2.61 -4.55 -8.61
CA ILE A 209 3.70 -5.54 -8.74
C ILE A 209 4.02 -6.17 -7.39
N ILE A 210 4.21 -5.38 -6.32
CA ILE A 210 4.56 -5.94 -5.01
C ILE A 210 3.43 -6.75 -4.41
N THR A 211 2.18 -6.34 -4.64
CA THR A 211 1.00 -7.09 -4.21
C THR A 211 0.92 -8.45 -4.92
N TRP A 212 1.25 -8.50 -6.21
CA TRP A 212 1.33 -9.74 -6.97
C TRP A 212 2.50 -10.64 -6.50
N LEU A 213 3.69 -10.08 -6.28
CA LEU A 213 4.84 -10.80 -5.75
C LEU A 213 4.54 -11.42 -4.38
N GLY A 214 3.88 -10.67 -3.49
CA GLY A 214 3.43 -11.17 -2.19
C GLY A 214 2.48 -12.37 -2.32
N LYS A 215 1.48 -12.29 -3.21
CA LYS A 215 0.54 -13.40 -3.47
C LYS A 215 1.26 -14.65 -4.01
N ILE A 216 2.24 -14.50 -4.89
CA ILE A 216 3.05 -15.62 -5.38
C ILE A 216 3.84 -16.26 -4.24
N ALA A 217 4.52 -15.44 -3.44
CA ALA A 217 5.30 -15.92 -2.31
C ALA A 217 4.42 -16.71 -1.32
N ASP A 218 3.22 -16.22 -1.03
CA ASP A 218 2.26 -16.91 -0.15
C ASP A 218 1.73 -18.21 -0.76
N SER A 219 1.45 -18.24 -2.05
CA SER A 219 1.03 -19.47 -2.75
C SER A 219 2.11 -20.56 -2.69
N PHE A 220 3.39 -20.17 -2.79
CA PHE A 220 4.52 -21.08 -2.71
C PHE A 220 4.77 -21.53 -1.26
N LYS A 221 4.60 -20.64 -0.26
CA LYS A 221 4.61 -21.00 1.15
C LYS A 221 3.48 -21.99 1.49
N LEU A 222 2.27 -21.79 0.96
CA LEU A 222 1.15 -22.70 1.16
C LEU A 222 1.43 -24.08 0.54
N ARG A 223 1.96 -24.12 -0.68
CA ARG A 223 2.38 -25.37 -1.34
C ARG A 223 3.46 -26.12 -0.56
N ARG A 224 4.38 -25.39 0.08
CA ARG A 224 5.44 -25.95 0.94
C ARG A 224 4.88 -26.45 2.27
N ARG A 225 3.97 -25.71 2.91
CA ARG A 225 3.28 -26.12 4.15
C ARG A 225 2.38 -27.34 3.98
N LEU A 226 1.78 -27.51 2.80
CA LEU A 226 1.05 -28.75 2.47
C LEU A 226 2.00 -29.96 2.31
N GLN A 227 3.31 -29.74 2.16
CA GLN A 227 4.35 -30.78 2.10
C GLN A 227 5.10 -30.95 3.44
N SER A 228 5.07 -29.94 4.31
CA SER A 228 5.63 -29.98 5.67
C SER A 228 4.59 -29.45 6.65
N ALA A 229 3.88 -30.36 7.31
CA ALA A 229 3.05 -30.01 8.45
C ALA A 229 3.93 -29.36 9.54
N ASP A 230 3.37 -28.34 10.19
CA ASP A 230 3.93 -27.50 11.26
C ASP A 230 4.82 -26.32 10.82
N VAL A 231 4.19 -25.14 10.65
CA VAL A 231 4.63 -23.87 11.29
C VAL A 231 3.42 -22.93 11.42
N ALA A 232 2.98 -22.66 12.65
CA ALA A 232 2.10 -21.54 12.96
C ALA A 232 2.89 -20.23 12.86
N VAL A 233 2.42 -19.29 12.03
CA VAL A 233 2.96 -17.93 11.98
C VAL A 233 2.19 -17.08 12.98
N ASP A 234 2.89 -16.62 14.00
CA ASP A 234 2.35 -15.75 15.05
C ASP A 234 2.32 -14.30 14.55
N LEU A 235 1.12 -13.81 14.22
CA LEU A 235 0.85 -12.44 13.76
C LEU A 235 0.64 -11.45 14.93
N ASN A 236 1.08 -11.79 16.16
CA ASN A 236 0.69 -11.04 17.38
C ASN A 236 1.77 -10.20 18.05
N VAL A 237 2.90 -9.92 17.40
CA VAL A 237 4.03 -9.20 18.02
C VAL A 237 3.65 -7.80 18.54
N GLY A 238 2.69 -7.11 17.90
CA GLY A 238 2.21 -5.80 18.35
C GLY A 238 1.22 -5.81 19.53
N ARG A 239 0.51 -6.92 19.76
CA ARG A 239 -0.67 -6.94 20.67
C ARG A 239 -0.33 -7.34 22.11
N ARG A 240 0.84 -7.94 22.34
CA ARG A 240 1.19 -8.60 23.63
C ARG A 240 1.80 -7.68 24.69
N LEU A 241 2.20 -6.46 24.34
CA LEU A 241 2.83 -5.50 25.28
C LEU A 241 1.83 -4.52 25.93
N LEU A 242 0.56 -4.56 25.53
CA LEU A 242 -0.49 -3.67 26.05
C LEU A 242 -1.15 -4.13 27.34
N GLN A 243 -0.81 -5.32 27.84
CA GLN A 243 -1.56 -5.95 28.93
C GLN A 243 -0.93 -5.85 30.32
N SER A 244 0.29 -5.30 30.50
CA SER A 244 0.97 -5.48 31.79
C SER A 244 1.82 -4.34 32.36
N THR A 245 2.01 -3.21 31.67
CA THR A 245 2.86 -2.11 32.20
C THR A 245 2.11 -0.79 32.16
N ASP A 246 1.87 -0.19 33.33
CA ASP A 246 1.41 1.19 33.44
C ASP A 246 2.51 2.10 32.85
N LEU A 247 2.39 2.43 31.57
CA LEU A 247 3.38 3.21 30.81
C LEU A 247 3.67 4.57 31.45
N ARG A 248 2.79 5.06 32.34
CA ARG A 248 2.99 6.25 33.16
C ARG A 248 4.17 6.12 34.13
N ARG A 249 4.44 4.89 34.62
CA ARG A 249 5.54 4.60 35.57
C ARG A 249 6.89 4.45 34.88
N VAL A 250 6.91 4.26 33.56
CA VAL A 250 8.11 4.09 32.73
C VAL A 250 8.31 5.31 31.82
N ALA A 251 7.67 6.44 32.15
CA ALA A 251 7.78 7.66 31.36
C ALA A 251 9.20 8.21 31.37
N ASN A 252 9.75 8.48 30.19
CA ASN A 252 11.03 9.14 30.02
C ASN A 252 10.89 10.67 30.19
N ILE A 253 9.75 11.22 29.74
CA ILE A 253 9.48 12.67 29.78
C ILE A 253 8.07 12.88 30.33
N VAL A 254 7.93 13.80 31.29
CA VAL A 254 6.62 14.17 31.88
C VAL A 254 6.25 15.60 31.46
N VAL A 255 5.09 15.75 30.84
CA VAL A 255 4.50 17.02 30.43
C VAL A 255 3.40 17.42 31.40
N ALA A 256 3.56 18.57 32.05
CA ALA A 256 2.61 19.07 33.03
C ALA A 256 2.45 20.59 32.92
N LYS A 257 1.21 21.04 32.66
CA LYS A 257 0.89 22.47 32.52
C LYS A 257 1.10 23.26 33.82
N ASP A 258 0.94 22.58 34.96
CA ASP A 258 1.17 23.12 36.31
C ASP A 258 2.66 23.26 36.67
N GLY A 259 3.57 22.84 35.79
CA GLY A 259 5.02 22.88 36.03
C GLY A 259 5.56 21.74 36.90
N SER A 260 4.73 20.75 37.26
CA SER A 260 5.16 19.57 38.03
C SER A 260 5.91 18.50 37.21
N GLY A 261 6.09 18.75 35.92
CA GLY A 261 6.80 17.88 34.97
C GLY A 261 8.01 18.61 34.36
N LYS A 262 8.79 17.90 33.54
CA LYS A 262 9.97 18.45 32.86
C LYS A 262 9.58 19.53 31.85
N CYS A 263 8.45 19.34 31.15
CA CYS A 263 8.00 20.24 30.09
C CYS A 263 6.57 20.73 30.37
N LYS A 264 6.25 21.94 29.90
CA LYS A 264 4.88 22.49 30.00
C LYS A 264 4.01 22.19 28.78
N THR A 265 4.62 21.94 27.63
CA THR A 265 3.96 21.64 26.35
C THR A 265 4.50 20.36 25.75
N ILE A 266 3.70 19.72 24.90
CA ILE A 266 4.06 18.48 24.21
C ILE A 266 5.10 18.78 23.14
N SER A 267 5.00 19.90 22.41
CA SER A 267 6.04 20.31 21.44
C SER A 267 7.42 20.48 22.07
N THR A 268 7.50 20.92 23.34
CA THR A 268 8.80 21.01 24.04
C THR A 268 9.33 19.63 24.39
N ALA A 269 8.45 18.71 24.81
CA ALA A 269 8.84 17.34 25.10
C ALA A 269 9.34 16.59 23.87
N LEU A 270 8.80 16.88 22.68
CA LEU A 270 9.27 16.30 21.43
C LEU A 270 10.71 16.71 21.07
N LYS A 271 11.14 17.93 21.42
CA LYS A 271 12.53 18.37 21.20
C LYS A 271 13.55 17.61 22.04
N ASP A 272 13.12 16.99 23.12
CA ASP A 272 13.95 16.17 24.00
C ASP A 272 14.02 14.70 23.53
N VAL A 273 13.28 14.33 22.48
CA VAL A 273 13.31 12.98 21.90
C VAL A 273 14.62 12.81 21.12
N PRO A 274 15.43 11.78 21.42
CA PRO A 274 16.63 11.49 20.64
C PRO A 274 16.27 11.13 19.20
N GLU A 275 16.98 11.72 18.24
CA GLU A 275 16.80 11.43 16.82
C GLU A 275 17.18 9.98 16.49
N LYS A 276 16.37 9.33 15.65
CA LYS A 276 16.56 7.97 15.08
C LYS A 276 16.94 6.92 16.13
N SER A 277 16.31 6.97 17.30
CA SER A 277 16.59 6.02 18.38
C SER A 277 15.75 4.73 18.26
N ASP A 278 16.42 3.59 18.35
CA ASP A 278 15.75 2.28 18.51
C ASP A 278 15.11 2.11 19.89
N LYS A 279 15.46 3.00 20.84
CA LYS A 279 14.89 2.98 22.19
C LYS A 279 13.58 3.75 22.21
N ARG A 280 12.53 3.10 22.69
CA ARG A 280 11.23 3.72 22.90
C ARG A 280 11.34 4.89 23.88
N THR A 281 10.81 6.04 23.47
CA THR A 281 10.67 7.23 24.33
C THR A 281 9.20 7.41 24.70
N VAL A 282 8.89 7.27 25.99
CA VAL A 282 7.53 7.41 26.53
C VAL A 282 7.35 8.82 27.09
N ILE A 283 6.46 9.60 26.46
CA ILE A 283 6.04 10.93 26.89
C ILE A 283 4.72 10.80 27.65
N TYR A 284 4.73 11.15 28.93
CA TYR A 284 3.54 11.16 29.77
C TYR A 284 2.95 12.56 29.88
N VAL A 285 1.70 12.72 29.42
CA VAL A 285 0.96 13.98 29.44
C VAL A 285 -0.06 13.94 30.57
N LYS A 286 0.19 14.74 31.61
CA LYS A 286 -0.73 14.88 32.74
C LYS A 286 -2.07 15.50 32.33
N LYS A 287 -3.06 15.38 33.21
CA LYS A 287 -4.37 16.01 33.03
C LYS A 287 -4.23 17.51 32.76
N GLY A 288 -4.97 18.00 31.77
CA GLY A 288 -4.93 19.39 31.35
C GLY A 288 -5.47 19.56 29.93
N VAL A 289 -5.78 20.80 29.58
CA VAL A 289 -6.09 21.20 28.21
C VAL A 289 -4.87 21.91 27.63
N TYR A 290 -4.31 21.31 26.59
CA TYR A 290 -3.11 21.75 25.88
C TYR A 290 -3.54 22.32 24.52
N PHE A 291 -3.37 23.63 24.34
CA PHE A 291 -3.71 24.30 23.08
C PHE A 291 -2.45 24.40 22.22
N GLU A 292 -2.18 23.37 21.44
CA GLU A 292 -1.01 23.26 20.56
C GLU A 292 -1.32 22.35 19.36
N ASN A 293 -0.69 22.64 18.22
CA ASN A 293 -0.66 21.75 17.07
C ASN A 293 0.65 20.97 17.14
N VAL A 294 0.56 19.70 17.53
CA VAL A 294 1.72 18.84 17.77
C VAL A 294 2.11 18.17 16.46
N LYS A 295 3.35 18.40 16.01
CA LYS A 295 3.93 17.73 14.84
C LYS A 295 5.06 16.82 15.30
N VAL A 296 4.96 15.53 14.98
CA VAL A 296 6.06 14.58 15.18
C VAL A 296 6.86 14.49 13.89
N GLU A 297 8.14 14.85 13.98
CA GLU A 297 9.06 14.90 12.85
C GLU A 297 9.57 13.50 12.48
N LYS A 298 9.95 13.32 11.21
CA LYS A 298 10.45 12.05 10.66
C LYS A 298 11.68 11.48 11.37
N THR A 299 12.45 12.33 12.05
CA THR A 299 13.65 11.96 12.81
C THR A 299 13.31 11.34 14.17
N MET A 300 12.07 11.48 14.67
CA MET A 300 11.67 11.04 16.00
C MET A 300 11.09 9.62 15.97
N TRP A 301 11.94 8.61 16.17
CA TRP A 301 11.53 7.20 16.11
C TRP A 301 11.06 6.67 17.47
N ASN A 302 10.13 5.70 17.43
CA ASN A 302 9.68 4.94 18.60
C ASN A 302 9.11 5.82 19.74
N VAL A 303 8.34 6.85 19.39
CA VAL A 303 7.72 7.74 20.37
C VAL A 303 6.35 7.20 20.79
N VAL A 304 6.09 7.21 22.09
CA VAL A 304 4.79 6.84 22.66
C VAL A 304 4.30 7.96 23.54
N VAL A 305 3.11 8.49 23.23
CA VAL A 305 2.46 9.53 24.05
C VAL A 305 1.33 8.89 24.85
N VAL A 306 1.36 9.08 26.18
CA VAL A 306 0.39 8.50 27.11
C VAL A 306 -0.26 9.60 27.95
N GLY A 307 -1.58 9.64 27.95
CA GLY A 307 -2.36 10.59 28.76
C GLY A 307 -2.84 10.03 30.11
N ASP A 308 -3.27 10.94 31.00
CA ASP A 308 -4.01 10.63 32.24
C ASP A 308 -5.40 9.98 31.97
N GLY A 309 -5.86 10.09 30.73
CA GLY A 309 -7.09 9.49 30.18
C GLY A 309 -7.68 10.37 29.09
N GLU A 310 -8.53 9.79 28.23
CA GLU A 310 -9.17 10.50 27.10
C GLU A 310 -9.92 11.77 27.51
N SER A 311 -10.56 11.77 28.68
CA SER A 311 -11.35 12.89 29.20
C SER A 311 -10.56 13.83 30.11
N LYS A 312 -9.25 13.61 30.27
CA LYS A 312 -8.40 14.32 31.25
C LYS A 312 -7.24 15.06 30.60
N SER A 313 -6.61 14.44 29.61
CA SER A 313 -5.50 15.04 28.85
C SER A 313 -6.04 15.36 27.46
N ILE A 314 -6.49 16.60 27.28
CA ILE A 314 -7.10 17.07 26.03
C ILE A 314 -6.08 17.93 25.31
N VAL A 315 -5.83 17.63 24.05
CA VAL A 315 -5.02 18.46 23.16
C VAL A 315 -5.96 19.05 22.11
N SER A 316 -5.88 20.35 21.88
CA SER A 316 -6.75 21.10 20.98
C SER A 316 -5.94 22.00 20.07
N GLY A 317 -6.16 21.91 18.76
CA GLY A 317 -5.59 22.79 17.75
C GLY A 317 -6.58 23.88 17.32
N LYS A 318 -6.09 24.88 16.57
CA LYS A 318 -6.90 25.99 16.03
C LYS A 318 -6.78 26.17 14.51
N LEU A 319 -5.97 25.35 13.84
CA LEU A 319 -5.72 25.43 12.41
C LEU A 319 -6.91 24.87 11.62
N ASN A 320 -7.23 25.50 10.48
CA ASN A 320 -8.33 25.08 9.60
C ASN A 320 -8.11 25.59 8.16
N VAL A 321 -8.87 25.01 7.23
CA VAL A 321 -8.79 25.31 5.79
C VAL A 321 -9.27 26.72 5.46
N ILE A 322 -10.29 27.23 6.15
CA ILE A 322 -10.84 28.57 5.90
C ILE A 322 -9.77 29.65 6.18
N ASP A 323 -8.93 29.43 7.20
CA ASP A 323 -7.81 30.31 7.55
C ASP A 323 -6.54 30.03 6.73
N GLY A 324 -6.61 29.21 5.68
CA GLY A 324 -5.52 28.96 4.74
C GLY A 324 -4.55 27.83 5.13
N THR A 325 -4.87 27.01 6.14
CA THR A 325 -4.06 25.82 6.45
C THR A 325 -4.61 24.59 5.71
N PRO A 326 -3.82 23.89 4.88
CA PRO A 326 -4.26 22.68 4.20
C PRO A 326 -4.85 21.61 5.14
N THR A 327 -5.80 20.82 4.64
CA THR A 327 -6.46 19.75 5.42
C THR A 327 -5.46 18.84 6.14
N PHE A 328 -4.40 18.39 5.46
CA PHE A 328 -3.32 17.56 6.04
C PHE A 328 -2.59 18.22 7.22
N GLN A 329 -2.42 19.54 7.19
CA GLN A 329 -1.69 20.30 8.22
C GLN A 329 -2.60 20.83 9.34
N SER A 330 -3.92 20.72 9.20
CA SER A 330 -4.88 21.21 10.19
C SER A 330 -4.99 20.34 11.45
N ALA A 331 -4.43 19.13 11.42
CA ALA A 331 -4.51 18.17 12.51
C ALA A 331 -3.94 18.73 13.82
N THR A 332 -4.61 18.42 14.94
CA THR A 332 -4.12 18.77 16.28
C THR A 332 -2.91 17.92 16.67
N PHE A 333 -2.86 16.68 16.19
CA PHE A 333 -1.68 15.82 16.19
C PHE A 333 -1.40 15.38 14.75
N GLY A 334 -0.35 15.94 14.15
CA GLY A 334 0.17 15.53 12.85
C GLY A 334 1.33 14.57 13.03
N ASN A 335 1.29 13.46 12.30
CA ASN A 335 2.38 12.50 12.25
C ASN A 335 2.90 12.38 10.82
N SER A 336 4.21 12.52 10.64
CA SER A 336 4.84 12.46 9.32
C SER A 336 5.35 11.04 9.00
N LEU A 337 5.40 10.12 9.96
CA LEU A 337 5.80 8.72 9.73
C LEU A 337 5.18 7.77 10.76
N GLU A 338 4.82 6.56 10.34
CA GLU A 338 4.07 5.57 11.12
C GLU A 338 4.88 4.89 12.26
N ILE A 339 5.48 5.67 13.17
CA ILE A 339 6.16 5.18 14.39
C ILE A 339 5.77 5.99 15.63
N LEU A 340 4.59 6.62 15.61
CA LEU A 340 3.98 7.24 16.78
C LEU A 340 2.79 6.39 17.19
N THR A 341 2.89 5.70 18.32
CA THR A 341 1.72 5.06 18.92
C THR A 341 1.18 5.94 20.04
N ILE A 342 0.03 6.56 19.80
CA ILE A 342 -0.66 7.37 20.81
C ILE A 342 -1.62 6.46 21.58
N TYR A 343 -1.44 6.37 22.90
CA TYR A 343 -2.36 5.63 23.78
C TYR A 343 -3.05 6.59 24.75
N PHE A 344 -4.33 6.84 24.51
CA PHE A 344 -5.21 7.37 25.54
C PHE A 344 -5.81 6.19 26.29
N MET A 345 -5.18 5.75 27.38
CA MET A 345 -5.71 4.63 28.14
C MET A 345 -7.05 5.02 28.79
N PRO A 346 -8.16 4.31 28.50
CA PRO A 346 -9.38 4.46 29.28
C PRO A 346 -9.08 3.96 30.70
N LYS A 347 -9.60 4.67 31.70
CA LYS A 347 -9.58 4.18 33.08
C LYS A 347 -10.29 2.83 33.09
N HIS A 348 -9.60 1.76 33.50
CA HIS A 348 -10.28 0.59 34.01
C HIS A 348 -11.26 1.05 35.09
N ILE A 349 -12.56 0.85 34.81
CA ILE A 349 -13.60 0.88 35.83
C ILE A 349 -13.33 -0.34 36.70
N THR A 350 -12.71 -0.12 37.86
CA THR A 350 -12.73 -1.06 38.98
C THR A 350 -14.05 -0.93 39.72
#